data_AF-A0A3C0FXC3-F1
#
_entry.id   AF-A0A3C0FXC3-F1
#
_cell.length_a   1.000
_cell.length_b   1.000
_cell.length_c   1.000
_cell.angle_alpha   90.00
_cell.angle_beta   90.00
_cell.angle_gamma   90.00
#
_symmetry.space_group_name_H-M   'P 1'
#
loop_
_entity.id
_entity.type
_entity.pdbx_description
1 polymer ?
#
loop_
_entity_poly.entity_id
_entity_poly.type
_entity_poly.pdbx_seq_one_letter_code
_entity_poly.pdbx_strand_id
1 'polypeptide(L)'
;MLQIADGGMATIDNILVRMKTLSVQASSGNLSDTERGFLNDEFVQLRDEIDRIASSTNFNGIQLLGDGGDVALEFGDLAATGGGRALVPVNGFDNFAITDNNYWATDTDTDLTDNSFEVSINEISAGGPVIMTVTSTIDGVADRSQSIDVSDYAATGGTTAIPAGGNATLDFDELGLSFSVNTNFSASIDFVAAGTAGSNDFGTSTNFNGSGLDSSIGNVVTMASDNGQALQSSIEFQVGAGNTANDRLDITLNSVDSETLGAGALGTQDSLQTLGANAISTAASAQSAV
;
A
#
# COMPACT_ATOMS: atom_id res chain seq x y z
N MET A 1 20.35 -15.86 4.87
CA MET A 1 18.91 -15.73 5.13
C MET A 1 18.72 -15.55 6.62
N LEU A 2 18.88 -16.62 7.41
CA LEU A 2 18.59 -16.60 8.84
C LEU A 2 19.34 -15.50 9.62
N GLN A 3 20.63 -15.25 9.34
CA GLN A 3 21.40 -14.20 10.03
C GLN A 3 20.94 -12.77 9.70
N ILE A 4 20.41 -12.57 8.48
CA ILE A 4 19.91 -11.26 8.03
C ILE A 4 18.56 -11.00 8.70
N ALA A 5 17.69 -12.03 8.71
CA ALA A 5 16.44 -12.03 9.44
C ALA A 5 16.64 -11.84 10.96
N ASP A 6 17.61 -12.53 11.57
CA ASP A 6 17.91 -12.42 13.01
C ASP A 6 18.39 -11.01 13.41
N GLY A 7 19.19 -10.37 12.55
CA GLY A 7 19.61 -8.97 12.76
C GLY A 7 18.45 -7.97 12.68
N GLY A 8 17.53 -8.16 11.73
CA GLY A 8 16.32 -7.34 11.62
C GLY A 8 15.38 -7.55 12.83
N MET A 9 15.14 -8.80 13.23
CA MET A 9 14.32 -9.13 14.41
C MET A 9 14.91 -8.55 15.70
N ALA A 10 16.24 -8.60 15.88
CA ALA A 10 16.87 -7.99 17.05
C ALA A 10 16.63 -6.47 17.10
N THR A 11 16.54 -5.80 15.94
CA THR A 11 16.24 -4.36 15.88
C THR A 11 14.77 -4.09 16.20
N ILE A 12 13.86 -4.90 15.66
CA ILE A 12 12.42 -4.87 15.97
C ILE A 12 12.19 -5.09 17.48
N ASP A 13 12.85 -6.06 18.10
CA ASP A 13 12.75 -6.32 19.56
C ASP A 13 13.11 -5.08 20.40
N ASN A 14 14.18 -4.38 20.04
CA ASN A 14 14.56 -3.14 20.73
C ASN A 14 13.48 -2.04 20.58
N ILE A 15 12.82 -1.95 19.43
CA ILE A 15 11.73 -1.00 19.19
C ILE A 15 10.49 -1.39 20.00
N LEU A 16 10.13 -2.67 20.03
CA LEU A 16 8.99 -3.17 20.83
C LEU A 16 9.18 -2.91 22.32
N VAL A 17 10.42 -3.03 22.84
CA VAL A 17 10.75 -2.66 24.23
C VAL A 17 10.52 -1.16 24.48
N ARG A 18 10.86 -0.29 23.51
CA ARG A 18 10.58 1.15 23.59
C ARG A 18 9.08 1.42 23.55
N MET A 19 8.34 0.81 22.61
CA MET A 19 6.89 0.93 22.50
C MET A 19 6.19 0.51 23.80
N LYS A 20 6.60 -0.61 24.40
CA LYS A 20 6.13 -1.04 25.73
C LYS A 20 6.39 0.02 26.81
N THR A 21 7.56 0.65 26.78
CA THR A 21 7.90 1.73 27.73
C THR A 21 6.97 2.94 27.55
N LEU A 22 6.65 3.32 26.31
CA LEU A 22 5.70 4.39 26.00
C LEU A 22 4.28 4.05 26.46
N SER A 23 3.81 2.82 26.21
CA SER A 23 2.49 2.36 26.67
C SER A 23 2.36 2.41 28.20
N VAL A 24 3.39 1.95 28.93
CA VAL A 24 3.42 2.02 30.40
C VAL A 24 3.45 3.47 30.88
N GLN A 25 4.21 4.34 30.22
CA GLN A 25 4.21 5.77 30.53
C GLN A 25 2.82 6.37 30.33
N ALA A 26 2.21 6.11 29.17
CA ALA A 26 0.89 6.60 28.82
C ALA A 26 -0.25 6.03 29.68
N SER A 27 -0.06 4.89 30.34
CA SER A 27 -0.98 4.31 31.33
C SER A 27 -1.00 5.09 32.67
N SER A 28 0.00 5.94 32.91
CA SER A 28 0.05 6.77 34.13
C SER A 28 -1.14 7.73 34.20
N GLY A 29 -1.83 7.74 35.35
CA GLY A 29 -2.97 8.61 35.60
C GLY A 29 -2.62 10.11 35.75
N ASN A 30 -1.34 10.45 35.80
CA ASN A 30 -0.87 11.83 36.02
C ASN A 30 -0.55 12.61 34.73
N LEU A 31 -0.66 11.98 33.55
CA LEU A 31 -0.43 12.63 32.26
C LEU A 31 -1.70 13.34 31.76
N SER A 32 -1.54 14.51 31.18
CA SER A 32 -2.58 15.20 30.41
C SER A 32 -2.81 14.55 29.04
N ASP A 33 -3.95 14.83 28.42
CA ASP A 33 -4.29 14.29 27.09
C ASP A 33 -3.31 14.77 26.01
N THR A 34 -2.78 15.98 26.14
CA THR A 34 -1.74 16.50 25.23
C THR A 34 -0.43 15.71 25.36
N GLU A 35 -0.01 15.38 26.58
CA GLU A 35 1.19 14.57 26.78
C GLU A 35 1.01 13.13 26.29
N ARG A 36 -0.21 12.55 26.44
CA ARG A 36 -0.55 11.26 25.84
C ARG A 36 -0.54 11.32 24.30
N GLY A 37 -0.98 12.43 23.72
CA GLY A 37 -0.88 12.68 22.27
C GLY A 37 0.56 12.57 21.77
N PHE A 38 1.51 13.24 22.43
CA PHE A 38 2.92 13.15 22.03
C PHE A 38 3.51 11.74 22.19
N LEU A 39 3.12 11.00 23.23
CA LEU A 39 3.55 9.60 23.39
C LEU A 39 2.95 8.70 22.30
N ASN A 40 1.72 8.98 21.87
CA ASN A 40 1.07 8.28 20.77
C ASN A 40 1.77 8.58 19.43
N ASP A 41 2.15 9.84 19.18
CA ASP A 41 2.90 10.21 17.97
C ASP A 41 4.25 9.46 17.90
N GLU A 42 4.98 9.36 19.02
CA GLU A 42 6.21 8.55 19.08
C GLU A 42 5.92 7.05 18.87
N PHE A 43 4.83 6.53 19.44
CA PHE A 43 4.44 5.12 19.27
C PHE A 43 4.11 4.79 17.81
N VAL A 44 3.40 5.67 17.11
CA VAL A 44 3.08 5.52 15.68
C VAL A 44 4.35 5.54 14.85
N GLN A 45 5.27 6.48 15.11
CA GLN A 45 6.56 6.51 14.40
C GLN A 45 7.40 5.24 14.60
N LEU A 46 7.38 4.67 15.82
CA LEU A 46 8.08 3.42 16.10
C LEU A 46 7.44 2.21 15.41
N ARG A 47 6.11 2.18 15.28
CA ARG A 47 5.41 1.18 14.47
C ARG A 47 5.84 1.29 13.00
N ASP A 48 5.78 2.50 12.44
CA ASP A 48 6.17 2.73 11.05
C ASP A 48 7.65 2.34 10.80
N GLU A 49 8.51 2.51 11.79
CA GLU A 49 9.91 2.05 11.74
C GLU A 49 10.04 0.51 11.79
N ILE A 50 9.19 -0.19 12.54
CA ILE A 50 9.12 -1.67 12.50
C ILE A 50 8.71 -2.12 11.09
N ASP A 51 7.66 -1.52 10.52
CA ASP A 51 7.17 -1.84 9.18
C ASP A 51 8.27 -1.57 8.13
N ARG A 52 9.04 -0.50 8.29
CA ARG A 52 10.21 -0.18 7.45
C ARG A 52 11.34 -1.20 7.57
N ILE A 53 11.64 -1.70 8.78
CA ILE A 53 12.69 -2.72 8.99
C ILE A 53 12.23 -4.06 8.41
N ALA A 54 10.99 -4.45 8.65
CA ALA A 54 10.35 -5.62 8.06
C ALA A 54 10.42 -5.56 6.53
N SER A 55 10.04 -4.42 5.94
CA SER A 55 9.97 -4.22 4.49
C SER A 55 11.34 -4.10 3.80
N SER A 56 12.39 -3.72 4.53
CA SER A 56 13.75 -3.59 3.99
C SER A 56 14.65 -4.79 4.26
N THR A 57 14.21 -5.75 5.08
CA THR A 57 15.02 -6.94 5.41
C THR A 57 14.81 -8.02 4.35
N ASN A 58 15.53 -7.89 3.24
CA ASN A 58 15.52 -8.86 2.14
C ASN A 58 16.88 -9.55 1.90
N PHE A 59 16.84 -10.63 1.15
CA PHE A 59 18.03 -11.23 0.53
C PHE A 59 17.71 -11.68 -0.89
N ASN A 60 18.48 -11.21 -1.88
CA ASN A 60 18.29 -11.56 -3.29
C ASN A 60 16.82 -11.37 -3.76
N GLY A 61 16.15 -10.30 -3.31
CA GLY A 61 14.75 -10.03 -3.63
C GLY A 61 13.72 -10.80 -2.78
N ILE A 62 14.17 -11.70 -1.91
CA ILE A 62 13.33 -12.43 -0.97
C ILE A 62 13.16 -11.61 0.31
N GLN A 63 11.95 -11.15 0.62
CA GLN A 63 11.65 -10.56 1.93
C GLN A 63 11.77 -11.61 3.03
N LEU A 64 12.38 -11.26 4.16
CA LEU A 64 12.64 -12.20 5.25
C LEU A 64 11.82 -11.97 6.52
N LEU A 65 11.33 -10.74 6.77
CA LEU A 65 10.71 -10.33 8.04
C LEU A 65 9.38 -9.57 7.87
N GLY A 66 8.71 -9.75 6.74
CA GLY A 66 7.42 -9.11 6.47
C GLY A 66 6.61 -9.94 5.49
N ASP A 67 5.40 -9.48 5.27
CA ASP A 67 4.31 -10.19 4.62
C ASP A 67 4.39 -10.02 3.09
N GLY A 68 5.23 -9.11 2.60
CA GLY A 68 5.27 -8.76 1.19
C GLY A 68 6.55 -9.08 0.42
N GLY A 69 6.39 -9.85 -0.66
CA GLY A 69 7.34 -9.96 -1.77
C GLY A 69 7.44 -8.66 -2.57
N ASP A 70 8.45 -8.52 -3.44
CA ASP A 70 8.65 -7.31 -4.28
C ASP A 70 7.55 -7.24 -5.36
N VAL A 71 6.46 -6.54 -5.07
CA VAL A 71 5.39 -6.27 -6.03
C VAL A 71 5.84 -5.14 -6.93
N ALA A 72 5.75 -5.37 -8.22
CA ALA A 72 6.03 -4.36 -9.24
C ALA A 72 4.76 -4.07 -10.04
N LEU A 73 4.75 -2.95 -10.76
CA LEU A 73 3.68 -2.63 -11.70
C LEU A 73 3.91 -3.34 -13.04
N GLU A 74 2.86 -3.87 -13.66
CA GLU A 74 2.93 -4.37 -15.05
C GLU A 74 2.77 -3.20 -16.03
N PHE A 75 3.89 -2.57 -16.37
CA PHE A 75 3.88 -1.43 -17.30
C PHE A 75 3.42 -1.81 -18.72
N GLY A 76 3.34 -3.10 -19.06
CA GLY A 76 2.71 -3.59 -20.29
C GLY A 76 1.24 -3.21 -20.42
N ASP A 77 0.54 -2.94 -19.32
CA ASP A 77 -0.86 -2.48 -19.36
C ASP A 77 -1.03 -1.09 -19.96
N LEU A 78 0.03 -0.28 -20.00
CA LEU A 78 0.03 1.03 -20.64
C LEU A 78 0.18 0.91 -22.17
N ALA A 79 0.51 -0.29 -22.69
CA ALA A 79 0.65 -0.52 -24.12
C ALA A 79 -0.70 -0.45 -24.84
N ALA A 80 -0.69 -0.27 -26.17
CA ALA A 80 -1.87 -0.01 -26.99
C ALA A 80 -3.01 -1.05 -26.95
N THR A 81 -2.85 -2.17 -26.25
CA THR A 81 -3.88 -3.20 -26.03
C THR A 81 -4.16 -3.51 -24.56
N GLY A 82 -3.46 -2.86 -23.62
CA GLY A 82 -3.62 -3.09 -22.18
C GLY A 82 -4.78 -2.32 -21.55
N GLY A 83 -5.03 -2.56 -20.27
CA GLY A 83 -6.10 -1.90 -19.49
C GLY A 83 -5.76 -0.44 -19.12
N GLY A 84 -4.49 -0.11 -18.95
CA GLY A 84 -4.00 1.19 -18.47
C GLY A 84 -3.70 2.19 -19.58
N ARG A 85 -4.31 2.05 -20.75
CA ARG A 85 -3.91 2.78 -21.97
C ARG A 85 -4.02 4.30 -21.90
N ALA A 86 -4.92 4.84 -21.09
CA ALA A 86 -5.05 6.28 -20.92
C ALA A 86 -4.13 6.85 -19.82
N LEU A 87 -3.44 5.99 -19.06
CA LEU A 87 -2.51 6.34 -18.00
C LEU A 87 -1.09 6.56 -18.57
N VAL A 88 -0.99 7.54 -19.46
CA VAL A 88 0.22 7.84 -20.23
C VAL A 88 0.54 9.35 -20.21
N PRO A 89 1.78 9.76 -20.56
CA PRO A 89 2.20 11.16 -20.41
C PRO A 89 1.36 12.17 -21.20
N VAL A 90 0.73 11.76 -22.30
CA VAL A 90 -0.15 12.63 -23.09
C VAL A 90 -1.43 13.03 -22.35
N ASN A 91 -1.91 12.19 -21.43
CA ASN A 91 -3.06 12.47 -20.56
C ASN A 91 -2.62 12.95 -19.17
N GLY A 92 -1.33 13.24 -18.99
CA GLY A 92 -0.82 13.83 -17.77
C GLY A 92 -0.14 12.89 -16.80
N PHE A 93 0.00 11.59 -17.09
CA PHE A 93 0.63 10.64 -16.17
C PHE A 93 2.05 10.27 -16.62
N ASP A 94 3.07 10.68 -15.85
CA ASP A 94 4.47 10.41 -16.16
C ASP A 94 4.96 9.10 -15.54
N ASN A 95 4.59 8.83 -14.29
CA ASN A 95 5.08 7.67 -13.55
C ASN A 95 4.08 7.22 -12.48
N PHE A 96 4.13 5.94 -12.15
CA PHE A 96 3.45 5.31 -11.02
C PHE A 96 4.49 4.63 -10.15
N ALA A 97 4.34 4.68 -8.84
CA ALA A 97 5.21 3.98 -7.91
C ALA A 97 4.42 3.40 -6.74
N ILE A 98 4.79 2.18 -6.35
CA ILE A 98 4.35 1.56 -5.11
C ILE A 98 5.16 2.19 -3.97
N THR A 99 4.48 2.81 -3.02
CA THR A 99 5.08 3.45 -1.84
C THR A 99 5.02 2.55 -0.60
N ASP A 100 4.05 1.63 -0.56
CA ASP A 100 3.97 0.57 0.44
C ASP A 100 3.71 -0.77 -0.25
N ASN A 101 4.77 -1.57 -0.32
CA ASN A 101 4.75 -2.86 -0.98
C ASN A 101 4.04 -3.95 -0.14
N ASN A 102 3.95 -3.78 1.19
CA ASN A 102 3.31 -4.76 2.05
C ASN A 102 1.82 -4.87 1.75
N TYR A 103 1.16 -3.73 1.52
CA TYR A 103 -0.25 -3.68 1.16
C TYR A 103 -0.57 -4.51 -0.09
N TRP A 104 0.21 -4.35 -1.16
CA TRP A 104 -0.02 -5.01 -2.46
C TRP A 104 0.41 -6.48 -2.51
N ALA A 105 1.11 -6.95 -1.48
CA ALA A 105 1.66 -8.29 -1.42
C ALA A 105 0.86 -9.22 -0.48
N THR A 106 -0.29 -8.76 0.03
CA THR A 106 -1.20 -9.53 0.90
C THR A 106 -2.00 -10.62 0.15
N ASP A 107 -1.56 -11.02 -1.04
CA ASP A 107 -2.19 -12.08 -1.80
C ASP A 107 -2.05 -13.42 -1.06
N THR A 108 -3.18 -14.07 -0.81
CA THR A 108 -3.25 -15.37 -0.14
C THR A 108 -3.46 -16.53 -1.11
N ASP A 109 -3.75 -16.25 -2.38
CA ASP A 109 -3.85 -17.24 -3.45
C ASP A 109 -2.48 -17.46 -4.11
N THR A 110 -2.39 -18.54 -4.86
CA THR A 110 -1.24 -18.97 -5.65
C THR A 110 -1.25 -18.41 -7.07
N ASP A 111 -2.32 -17.71 -7.49
CA ASP A 111 -2.49 -17.15 -8.83
C ASP A 111 -2.02 -15.68 -8.87
N LEU A 112 -0.78 -15.50 -9.30
CA LEU A 112 0.02 -14.26 -9.27
C LEU A 112 -0.48 -13.10 -10.19
N THR A 113 -1.78 -12.92 -10.45
CA THR A 113 -2.25 -12.01 -11.52
C THR A 113 -3.54 -11.22 -11.24
N ASP A 114 -3.99 -11.12 -9.99
CA ASP A 114 -5.30 -10.51 -9.69
C ASP A 114 -5.23 -9.16 -8.94
N ASN A 115 -4.07 -8.79 -8.41
CA ASN A 115 -3.87 -7.48 -7.81
C ASN A 115 -3.79 -6.40 -8.89
N SER A 116 -4.58 -5.34 -8.73
CA SER A 116 -4.61 -4.22 -9.67
C SER A 116 -5.13 -2.94 -9.02
N PHE A 117 -4.85 -1.80 -9.64
CA PHE A 117 -5.56 -0.57 -9.34
C PHE A 117 -6.28 -0.03 -10.57
N GLU A 118 -7.43 0.58 -10.34
CA GLU A 118 -8.18 1.32 -11.34
C GLU A 118 -8.17 2.81 -11.02
N VAL A 119 -7.90 3.64 -12.03
CA VAL A 119 -7.96 5.11 -11.93
C VAL A 119 -9.17 5.65 -12.67
N SER A 120 -9.98 6.43 -11.96
CA SER A 120 -11.08 7.21 -12.55
C SER A 120 -10.99 8.68 -12.15
N ILE A 121 -11.29 9.60 -13.08
CA ILE A 121 -11.36 11.04 -12.78
C ILE A 121 -12.68 11.60 -13.31
N ASN A 122 -13.50 12.05 -12.37
CA ASN A 122 -14.91 12.31 -12.58
C ASN A 122 -15.33 13.67 -12.02
N GLU A 123 -16.21 14.36 -12.76
CA GLU A 123 -16.97 15.49 -12.23
C GLU A 123 -18.26 14.96 -11.58
N ILE A 124 -18.44 15.20 -10.28
CA ILE A 124 -19.57 14.64 -9.51
C ILE A 124 -20.91 15.29 -9.88
N SER A 125 -20.89 16.54 -10.35
CA SER A 125 -22.07 17.30 -10.76
C SER A 125 -21.65 18.45 -11.66
N ALA A 126 -22.48 18.90 -12.59
CA ALA A 126 -22.16 20.00 -13.49
C ALA A 126 -21.72 21.29 -12.76
N GLY A 127 -20.49 21.74 -13.04
CA GLY A 127 -19.82 22.86 -12.37
C GLY A 127 -19.32 22.54 -10.96
N GLY A 128 -19.22 21.27 -10.61
CA GLY A 128 -18.81 20.76 -9.30
C GLY A 128 -17.32 20.35 -9.26
N PRO A 129 -16.87 19.75 -8.14
CA PRO A 129 -15.50 19.32 -8.01
C PRO A 129 -15.19 18.14 -8.94
N VAL A 130 -13.96 18.14 -9.46
CA VAL A 130 -13.38 17.02 -10.18
C VAL A 130 -12.61 16.17 -9.19
N ILE A 131 -13.02 14.91 -9.04
CA ILE A 131 -12.45 13.97 -8.09
C ILE A 131 -11.71 12.89 -8.87
N MET A 132 -10.45 12.66 -8.47
CA MET A 132 -9.71 11.47 -8.87
C MET A 132 -9.93 10.40 -7.81
N THR A 133 -10.41 9.25 -8.23
CA THR A 133 -10.62 8.07 -7.39
C THR A 133 -9.72 6.96 -7.88
N VAL A 134 -8.96 6.37 -6.96
CA VAL A 134 -8.20 5.15 -7.20
C VAL A 134 -8.82 4.04 -6.38
N THR A 135 -9.07 2.90 -7.01
CA THR A 135 -9.63 1.71 -6.37
C THR A 135 -8.63 0.59 -6.50
N SER A 136 -8.21 0.00 -5.38
CA SER A 136 -7.41 -1.22 -5.36
C SER A 136 -8.31 -2.44 -5.42
N THR A 137 -7.86 -3.43 -6.18
CA THR A 137 -8.40 -4.78 -6.21
C THR A 137 -7.28 -5.69 -5.73
N ILE A 138 -7.55 -6.47 -4.69
CA ILE A 138 -6.63 -7.48 -4.16
C ILE A 138 -7.37 -8.82 -4.25
N ASP A 139 -6.71 -9.87 -4.75
CA ASP A 139 -7.33 -11.20 -4.92
C ASP A 139 -8.62 -11.14 -5.75
N GLY A 140 -8.62 -10.31 -6.80
CA GLY A 140 -9.77 -10.12 -7.71
C GLY A 140 -11.00 -9.46 -7.08
N VAL A 141 -10.91 -8.98 -5.83
CA VAL A 141 -11.99 -8.30 -5.10
C VAL A 141 -11.58 -6.85 -4.80
N ALA A 142 -12.49 -5.90 -5.02
CA ALA A 142 -12.25 -4.51 -4.64
C ALA A 142 -12.00 -4.42 -3.13
N ASP A 143 -10.80 -3.99 -2.74
CA ASP A 143 -10.35 -3.95 -1.35
C ASP A 143 -10.59 -2.56 -0.76
N ARG A 144 -9.96 -1.54 -1.34
CA ARG A 144 -10.03 -0.16 -0.86
C ARG A 144 -10.16 0.85 -1.99
N SER A 145 -10.65 2.03 -1.65
CA SER A 145 -10.70 3.17 -2.56
C SER A 145 -10.33 4.44 -1.83
N GLN A 146 -9.52 5.28 -2.47
CA GLN A 146 -9.15 6.59 -1.97
C GLN A 146 -9.42 7.62 -3.06
N SER A 147 -10.03 8.73 -2.66
CA SER A 147 -10.40 9.83 -3.54
C SER A 147 -9.73 11.11 -3.12
N ILE A 148 -9.25 11.88 -4.10
CA ILE A 148 -8.67 13.21 -3.89
C ILE A 148 -9.37 14.23 -4.80
N ASP A 149 -9.56 15.44 -4.29
CA ASP A 149 -10.05 16.56 -5.09
C ASP A 149 -8.89 17.12 -5.94
N VAL A 150 -9.04 17.04 -7.26
CA VAL A 150 -8.05 17.50 -8.23
C VAL A 150 -8.49 18.77 -8.95
N SER A 151 -9.58 19.42 -8.51
CA SER A 151 -10.13 20.62 -9.14
C SER A 151 -9.12 21.76 -9.21
N ASP A 152 -8.26 21.91 -8.20
CA ASP A 152 -7.24 22.96 -8.17
C ASP A 152 -6.12 22.76 -9.19
N TYR A 153 -5.95 21.54 -9.73
CA TYR A 153 -5.00 21.27 -10.80
C TYR A 153 -5.50 21.70 -12.18
N ALA A 154 -6.76 22.13 -12.33
CA ALA A 154 -7.31 22.67 -13.56
C ALA A 154 -6.46 23.83 -14.10
N ALA A 155 -6.14 23.82 -15.41
CA ALA A 155 -5.41 24.94 -16.03
C ALA A 155 -6.26 26.22 -16.06
N THR A 156 -7.59 26.07 -16.10
CA THR A 156 -8.54 27.19 -16.08
C THR A 156 -9.13 27.34 -14.68
N GLY A 157 -8.67 28.34 -13.94
CA GLY A 157 -9.24 28.71 -12.64
C GLY A 157 -8.73 27.90 -11.44
N GLY A 158 -7.94 26.85 -11.67
CA GLY A 158 -7.24 26.13 -10.61
C GLY A 158 -6.05 26.92 -10.04
N THR A 159 -5.78 26.74 -8.75
CA THR A 159 -4.71 27.45 -8.04
C THR A 159 -3.38 26.71 -8.04
N THR A 160 -3.38 25.40 -8.30
CA THR A 160 -2.21 24.51 -8.32
C THR A 160 -1.97 23.92 -9.72
N ALA A 161 -2.43 24.61 -10.77
CA ALA A 161 -2.16 24.23 -12.16
C ALA A 161 -0.66 23.99 -12.38
N ILE A 162 -0.34 22.87 -13.04
CA ILE A 162 1.04 22.44 -13.22
C ILE A 162 1.67 23.27 -14.34
N PRO A 163 2.72 24.06 -14.07
CA PRO A 163 3.33 24.93 -15.06
C PRO A 163 4.00 24.11 -16.17
N ALA A 164 4.24 24.75 -17.31
CA ALA A 164 4.87 24.10 -18.46
C ALA A 164 6.22 23.45 -18.08
N GLY A 165 6.35 22.15 -18.34
CA GLY A 165 7.53 21.36 -17.99
C GLY A 165 7.67 21.02 -16.49
N GLY A 166 6.69 21.38 -15.67
CA GLY A 166 6.59 20.97 -14.28
C GLY A 166 5.92 19.61 -14.12
N ASN A 167 6.08 19.05 -12.92
CA ASN A 167 5.38 17.87 -12.45
C ASN A 167 4.78 18.12 -11.06
N ALA A 168 3.82 17.29 -10.68
CA ALA A 168 3.29 17.19 -9.33
C ALA A 168 3.21 15.72 -8.93
N THR A 169 3.18 15.45 -7.62
CA THR A 169 2.95 14.12 -7.08
C THR A 169 1.58 14.09 -6.41
N LEU A 170 0.79 13.08 -6.73
CA LEU A 170 -0.46 12.77 -6.06
C LEU A 170 -0.24 11.49 -5.24
N ASP A 171 -0.34 11.62 -3.92
CA ASP A 171 -0.08 10.54 -2.98
C ASP A 171 -1.39 9.86 -2.58
N PHE A 172 -1.41 8.55 -2.71
CA PHE A 172 -2.50 7.67 -2.31
C PHE A 172 -2.01 6.74 -1.19
N ASP A 173 -1.65 7.34 -0.05
CA ASP A 173 -1.02 6.66 1.09
C ASP A 173 -1.87 5.49 1.62
N GLU A 174 -3.20 5.59 1.54
CA GLU A 174 -4.08 4.51 1.97
C GLU A 174 -4.00 3.27 1.09
N LEU A 175 -3.56 3.44 -0.16
CA LEU A 175 -3.40 2.40 -1.15
C LEU A 175 -1.92 2.06 -1.39
N GLY A 176 -0.98 2.70 -0.69
CA GLY A 176 0.45 2.49 -0.92
C GLY A 176 0.90 2.85 -2.34
N LEU A 177 0.32 3.89 -2.96
CA LEU A 177 0.65 4.34 -4.31
C LEU A 177 1.00 5.83 -4.37
N SER A 178 1.87 6.19 -5.31
CA SER A 178 2.10 7.58 -5.71
C SER A 178 2.11 7.74 -7.22
N PHE A 179 1.61 8.87 -7.70
CA PHE A 179 1.41 9.19 -9.10
C PHE A 179 2.18 10.47 -9.42
N SER A 180 3.11 10.41 -10.37
CA SER A 180 3.73 11.61 -10.92
C SER A 180 2.94 12.08 -12.13
N VAL A 181 2.44 13.30 -12.06
CA VAL A 181 1.63 13.93 -13.11
C VAL A 181 2.33 15.15 -13.70
N ASN A 182 2.14 15.40 -15.00
CA ASN A 182 2.76 16.49 -15.73
C ASN A 182 1.75 17.58 -16.11
N THR A 183 2.20 18.63 -16.81
CA THR A 183 1.36 19.77 -17.24
C THR A 183 0.11 19.39 -18.06
N ASN A 184 0.11 18.26 -18.78
CA ASN A 184 -1.07 17.77 -19.52
C ASN A 184 -2.19 17.27 -18.58
N PHE A 185 -1.86 16.96 -17.32
CA PHE A 185 -2.86 16.60 -16.31
C PHE A 185 -3.83 17.76 -16.08
N SER A 186 -3.32 19.00 -15.98
CA SER A 186 -4.15 20.20 -15.85
C SER A 186 -5.13 20.41 -17.01
N ALA A 187 -4.71 20.08 -18.25
CA ALA A 187 -5.58 20.11 -19.41
C ALA A 187 -6.63 18.98 -19.39
N SER A 188 -6.27 17.82 -18.84
CA SER A 188 -7.18 16.69 -18.66
C SER A 188 -8.24 17.00 -17.61
N ILE A 189 -7.87 17.67 -16.51
CA ILE A 189 -8.83 18.16 -15.51
C ILE A 189 -9.78 19.20 -16.10
N ASP A 190 -9.27 20.17 -16.89
CA ASP A 190 -10.12 21.14 -17.60
C ASP A 190 -11.14 20.44 -18.52
N PHE A 191 -10.72 19.38 -19.22
CA PHE A 191 -11.61 18.61 -20.10
C PHE A 191 -12.72 17.91 -19.31
N VAL A 192 -12.38 17.26 -18.18
CA VAL A 192 -13.35 16.61 -17.29
C VAL A 192 -14.32 17.63 -16.71
N ALA A 193 -13.81 18.76 -16.21
CA ALA A 193 -14.61 19.86 -15.64
C ALA A 193 -15.53 20.55 -16.66
N ALA A 194 -15.18 20.51 -17.96
CA ALA A 194 -16.03 21.03 -19.03
C ALA A 194 -17.18 20.07 -19.40
N GLY A 195 -17.14 18.83 -18.93
CA GLY A 195 -18.24 17.88 -19.09
C GLY A 195 -19.44 18.33 -18.28
N THR A 196 -20.66 18.04 -18.75
CA THR A 196 -21.85 18.21 -17.91
C THR A 196 -22.12 16.88 -17.21
N ALA A 197 -22.06 16.86 -15.87
CA ALA A 197 -22.46 15.71 -15.06
C ALA A 197 -21.76 14.40 -15.47
N GLY A 198 -20.43 14.43 -15.57
CA GLY A 198 -19.61 13.25 -15.89
C GLY A 198 -19.57 12.85 -17.37
N SER A 199 -20.07 13.70 -18.29
CA SER A 199 -20.01 13.40 -19.74
C SER A 199 -18.58 13.27 -20.29
N ASN A 200 -17.60 13.87 -19.61
CA ASN A 200 -16.18 13.87 -19.99
C ASN A 200 -15.33 13.11 -18.96
N ASP A 201 -15.81 11.97 -18.48
CA ASP A 201 -15.12 11.13 -17.51
C ASP A 201 -13.83 10.49 -18.06
N PHE A 202 -12.79 10.45 -17.22
CA PHE A 202 -11.60 9.65 -17.42
C PHE A 202 -11.82 8.24 -16.85
N GLY A 203 -11.86 7.23 -17.71
CA GLY A 203 -12.10 5.83 -17.31
C GLY A 203 -13.33 5.17 -17.93
N THR A 204 -14.12 5.92 -18.70
CA THR A 204 -15.25 5.36 -19.48
C THR A 204 -15.33 5.87 -20.92
N SER A 205 -14.42 6.78 -21.31
CA SER A 205 -14.36 7.37 -22.65
C SER A 205 -13.64 6.48 -23.67
N THR A 206 -14.19 6.37 -24.87
CA THR A 206 -13.54 5.66 -26.00
C THR A 206 -12.48 6.50 -26.72
N ASN A 207 -12.38 7.79 -26.40
CA ASN A 207 -11.41 8.72 -26.96
C ASN A 207 -11.22 9.93 -26.03
N PHE A 208 -10.59 9.72 -24.88
CA PHE A 208 -10.40 10.78 -23.90
C PHE A 208 -9.58 11.94 -24.49
N ASN A 209 -10.14 13.15 -24.43
CA ASN A 209 -9.54 14.40 -24.96
C ASN A 209 -8.99 14.30 -26.41
N GLY A 210 -9.60 13.46 -27.26
CA GLY A 210 -9.15 13.30 -28.65
C GLY A 210 -7.78 12.62 -28.82
N SER A 211 -7.26 11.97 -27.77
CA SER A 211 -5.95 11.29 -27.75
C SER A 211 -5.87 10.03 -28.63
N GLY A 212 -7.02 9.50 -29.09
CA GLY A 212 -7.11 8.23 -29.82
C GLY A 212 -6.97 6.99 -28.93
N LEU A 213 -7.02 7.18 -27.60
CA LEU A 213 -6.89 6.12 -26.61
C LEU A 213 -8.27 5.80 -26.02
N ASP A 214 -8.56 4.50 -25.92
CA ASP A 214 -9.82 3.96 -25.42
C ASP A 214 -9.63 3.52 -23.97
N SER A 215 -10.38 4.13 -23.06
CA SER A 215 -10.45 3.81 -21.63
C SER A 215 -11.82 3.25 -21.24
N SER A 216 -12.63 2.76 -22.18
CA SER A 216 -14.02 2.32 -21.91
C SER A 216 -14.14 1.09 -21.00
N ILE A 217 -13.03 0.40 -20.74
CA ILE A 217 -12.93 -0.75 -19.84
C ILE A 217 -12.32 -0.38 -18.47
N GLY A 218 -12.27 0.90 -18.13
CA GLY A 218 -11.52 1.40 -16.98
C GLY A 218 -10.05 1.60 -17.30
N ASN A 219 -9.35 2.38 -16.47
CA ASN A 219 -7.90 2.52 -16.54
C ASN A 219 -7.25 1.64 -15.49
N VAL A 220 -7.10 0.37 -15.82
CA VAL A 220 -6.61 -0.65 -14.89
C VAL A 220 -5.14 -0.92 -15.16
N VAL A 221 -4.33 -0.86 -14.10
CA VAL A 221 -2.94 -1.32 -14.13
C VAL A 221 -2.85 -2.48 -13.16
N THR A 222 -2.47 -3.64 -13.69
CA THR A 222 -2.20 -4.83 -12.91
C THR A 222 -0.83 -4.73 -12.26
N MET A 223 -0.73 -5.34 -11.09
CA MET A 223 0.57 -5.62 -10.52
C MET A 223 1.20 -6.75 -11.31
N ALA A 224 2.48 -6.60 -11.64
CA ALA A 224 3.26 -7.70 -12.16
C ALA A 224 3.23 -8.84 -11.15
N SER A 225 3.26 -10.08 -11.66
CA SER A 225 3.41 -11.29 -10.86
C SER A 225 4.36 -11.03 -9.71
N ASP A 226 3.88 -11.23 -8.46
CA ASP A 226 4.75 -11.24 -7.29
C ASP A 226 5.90 -12.20 -7.63
N ASN A 227 7.10 -11.65 -7.80
CA ASN A 227 8.25 -12.40 -8.28
C ASN A 227 8.84 -13.21 -7.11
N GLY A 228 8.05 -14.15 -6.61
CA GLY A 228 8.32 -14.98 -5.44
C GLY A 228 8.20 -14.15 -4.16
N GLN A 229 7.52 -14.64 -3.13
CA GLN A 229 8.13 -15.61 -2.21
C GLN A 229 7.07 -16.40 -1.43
N ALA A 230 6.84 -17.65 -1.80
CA ALA A 230 6.83 -18.64 -0.73
C ALA A 230 8.29 -18.81 -0.31
N LEU A 231 8.69 -18.22 0.84
CA LEU A 231 9.81 -18.80 1.60
C LEU A 231 9.56 -20.30 1.62
N GLN A 232 10.61 -21.11 1.35
CA GLN A 232 10.46 -22.55 1.40
C GLN A 232 9.83 -22.90 2.74
N SER A 233 8.56 -23.34 2.71
CA SER A 233 7.71 -23.42 3.91
C SER A 233 8.29 -24.35 4.94
N SER A 234 9.25 -25.20 4.55
CA SER A 234 10.17 -25.88 5.43
C SER A 234 11.64 -25.79 5.00
N ILE A 235 12.54 -25.72 5.99
CA ILE A 235 13.93 -26.16 5.80
C ILE A 235 13.98 -27.65 6.09
N GLU A 236 14.35 -28.43 5.08
CA GLU A 236 14.28 -29.88 5.15
C GLU A 236 15.67 -30.50 5.25
N PHE A 237 16.03 -31.00 6.43
CA PHE A 237 17.27 -31.71 6.65
C PHE A 237 17.06 -33.21 6.44
N GLN A 238 17.76 -33.78 5.46
CA GLN A 238 17.85 -35.24 5.33
C GLN A 238 18.88 -35.78 6.33
N VAL A 239 18.45 -36.68 7.21
CA VAL A 239 19.33 -37.31 8.20
C VAL A 239 19.64 -38.76 7.81
N GLY A 240 20.94 -39.11 7.78
CA GLY A 240 21.40 -40.48 7.54
C GLY A 240 21.88 -40.75 6.11
N ALA A 241 22.28 -42.00 5.85
CA ALA A 241 22.61 -42.51 4.52
C ALA A 241 21.61 -43.62 4.14
N GLY A 242 20.88 -43.44 3.03
CA GLY A 242 19.79 -44.34 2.60
C GLY A 242 18.38 -43.75 2.73
N ASN A 243 18.27 -42.43 2.75
CA ASN A 243 17.11 -41.70 3.25
C ASN A 243 15.87 -41.88 2.37
N THR A 244 14.74 -42.14 3.03
CA THR A 244 13.40 -42.15 2.47
C THR A 244 12.66 -40.87 2.83
N ALA A 245 11.44 -40.67 2.33
CA ALA A 245 10.61 -39.50 2.69
C ALA A 245 10.33 -39.39 4.20
N ASN A 246 10.51 -40.47 4.97
CA ASN A 246 10.29 -40.48 6.42
C ASN A 246 11.53 -40.03 7.23
N ASP A 247 12.69 -39.86 6.60
CA ASP A 247 13.97 -39.52 7.26
C ASP A 247 14.29 -38.02 7.12
N ARG A 248 13.23 -37.19 7.05
CA ARG A 248 13.30 -35.76 6.80
C ARG A 248 12.84 -35.01 8.04
N LEU A 249 13.70 -34.11 8.52
CA LEU A 249 13.36 -33.17 9.57
C LEU A 249 12.95 -31.86 8.90
N ASP A 250 11.66 -31.55 8.97
CA ASP A 250 11.09 -30.29 8.50
C ASP A 250 11.07 -29.25 9.62
N ILE A 251 11.70 -28.10 9.38
CA ILE A 251 11.50 -26.90 10.19
C ILE A 251 10.58 -25.98 9.41
N THR A 252 9.31 -25.92 9.78
CA THR A 252 8.35 -25.00 9.17
C THR A 252 8.72 -23.56 9.50
N LEU A 253 8.89 -22.73 8.48
CA LEU A 253 9.14 -21.30 8.64
C LEU A 253 7.82 -20.57 8.41
N ASN A 254 7.15 -20.18 9.49
CA ASN A 254 6.03 -19.24 9.38
C ASN A 254 6.60 -17.83 9.24
N SER A 255 6.00 -17.00 8.35
CA SER A 255 6.25 -15.56 8.33
C SER A 255 5.98 -14.97 9.72
N VAL A 256 6.77 -13.97 10.08
CA VAL A 256 6.60 -13.23 11.32
C VAL A 256 6.12 -11.84 10.90
N ASP A 257 4.82 -11.64 10.97
CA ASP A 257 4.09 -10.42 10.66
C ASP A 257 3.44 -9.81 11.92
N SER A 258 2.85 -8.63 11.81
CA SER A 258 2.20 -7.94 12.94
C SER A 258 0.92 -8.63 13.45
N GLU A 259 0.39 -9.59 12.70
CA GLU A 259 -0.78 -10.42 13.06
C GLU A 259 -0.35 -11.67 13.85
N THR A 260 0.75 -12.29 13.46
CA THR A 260 1.39 -13.47 14.08
C THR A 260 2.27 -13.09 15.28
N LEU A 261 2.83 -11.88 15.32
CA LEU A 261 3.41 -11.25 16.51
C LEU A 261 2.32 -10.65 17.41
N GLY A 262 1.51 -11.51 18.02
CA GLY A 262 0.46 -11.06 18.95
C GLY A 262 -0.64 -12.09 19.16
N ALA A 263 -0.88 -12.96 18.18
CA ALA A 263 -1.72 -14.13 18.35
C ALA A 263 -1.01 -15.17 19.22
N GLY A 264 -0.99 -14.96 20.54
CA GLY A 264 -0.64 -16.04 21.46
C GLY A 264 -1.51 -17.28 21.19
N ALA A 265 -1.03 -18.44 21.60
CA ALA A 265 -1.41 -19.81 21.18
C ALA A 265 -2.90 -20.20 21.00
N LEU A 266 -3.86 -19.31 21.27
CA LEU A 266 -5.31 -19.48 21.14
C LEU A 266 -5.99 -18.48 20.18
N GLY A 267 -5.27 -17.54 19.53
CA GLY A 267 -5.83 -16.69 18.47
C GLY A 267 -6.89 -15.66 18.92
N THR A 268 -6.94 -15.33 20.21
CA THR A 268 -7.94 -14.39 20.79
C THR A 268 -7.34 -13.12 21.38
N GLN A 269 -6.06 -12.85 21.17
CA GLN A 269 -5.40 -11.64 21.68
C GLN A 269 -5.27 -10.63 20.54
N ASP A 270 -5.47 -9.36 20.86
CA ASP A 270 -5.44 -8.26 19.90
C ASP A 270 -4.05 -8.17 19.25
N SER A 271 -4.02 -8.14 17.91
CA SER A 271 -2.80 -7.97 17.12
C SER A 271 -2.15 -6.59 17.37
N LEU A 272 -0.87 -6.45 17.01
CA LEU A 272 -0.19 -5.14 17.08
C LEU A 272 -0.91 -4.05 16.29
N GLN A 273 -1.58 -4.41 15.18
CA GLN A 273 -2.43 -3.48 14.42
C GLN A 273 -3.64 -2.98 15.24
N THR A 274 -4.30 -3.87 15.97
CA THR A 274 -5.43 -3.53 16.85
C THR A 274 -4.99 -2.68 18.05
N LEU A 275 -3.79 -2.93 18.58
CA LEU A 275 -3.15 -2.09 19.59
C LEU A 275 -2.88 -0.67 19.04
N GLY A 276 -2.39 -0.52 17.82
CA GLY A 276 -2.12 0.79 17.22
C GLY A 276 -3.37 1.68 17.04
N ALA A 277 -4.50 1.08 16.63
CA ALA A 277 -5.74 1.84 16.39
C ALA A 277 -6.43 2.33 17.66
N ASN A 278 -6.23 1.66 18.81
CA ASN A 278 -7.04 1.89 20.01
C ASN A 278 -6.25 2.15 21.30
N ALA A 279 -4.98 1.73 21.43
CA ALA A 279 -4.39 1.45 22.75
C ALA A 279 -4.06 2.67 23.63
N ILE A 280 -3.96 3.91 23.13
CA ILE A 280 -3.31 4.97 23.92
C ILE A 280 -4.05 6.31 23.94
N SER A 281 -5.07 6.51 23.10
CA SER A 281 -5.80 7.80 23.06
C SER A 281 -6.58 8.10 24.36
N THR A 282 -6.81 7.10 25.22
CA THR A 282 -7.46 7.27 26.52
C THR A 282 -6.77 6.45 27.62
N ALA A 283 -6.88 6.89 28.87
CA ALA A 283 -6.38 6.14 30.03
C ALA A 283 -7.06 4.76 30.20
N ALA A 284 -8.31 4.62 29.72
CA ALA A 284 -9.02 3.34 29.72
C ALA A 284 -8.43 2.38 28.67
N SER A 285 -8.11 2.88 27.48
CA SER A 285 -7.45 2.10 26.44
C SER A 285 -6.04 1.65 26.85
N ALA A 286 -5.28 2.55 27.50
CA ALA A 286 -3.92 2.26 27.97
C ALA A 286 -3.87 1.21 29.08
N GLN A 287 -4.97 0.99 29.81
CA GLN A 287 -5.11 -0.12 30.76
C GLN A 287 -5.49 -1.44 30.09
N SER A 288 -6.17 -1.41 28.95
CA SER A 288 -6.54 -2.61 28.20
C SER A 288 -5.38 -3.18 27.37
N ALA A 289 -4.34 -2.37 27.13
CA ALA A 289 -3.17 -2.71 26.33
C ALA A 289 -2.00 -3.33 27.14
N VAL A 290 -2.16 -3.52 28.46
CA VAL A 290 -1.18 -4.16 29.37
C VAL A 290 -1.70 -5.50 29.83
#